data_AF-A0A7Y5BJ77-F1
#
_entry.id   AF-A0A7Y5BJ77-F1
#
_cell.length_a   1.000
_cell.length_b   1.000
_cell.length_c   1.000
_cell.angle_alpha   90.00
_cell.angle_beta   90.00
_cell.angle_gamma   90.00
#
_symmetry.space_group_name_H-M   'P 1'
#
loop_
_entity.id
_entity.type
_entity.pdbx_description
1 polymer ?
#
loop_
_entity_poly.entity_id
_entity_poly.type
_entity_poly.pdbx_seq_one_letter_code
_entity_poly.pdbx_strand_id
1 'polypeptide(L)'
;MKIRVSDIKVKNRIRLDRGDISALKESIHRIGLLHPIIIDLDNKLIAGERRLEAVKELGWEHVEVKVVDVKNKKDRILIEADENTSRLDFTNEELQRSKELIERYSKTN
;
A
#
# COMPACT_ATOMS: atom_id res chain seq x y z
N MET A 1 -3.05 11.26 -10.28
CA MET A 1 -4.18 10.69 -11.06
C MET A 1 -5.31 10.37 -10.09
N LYS A 2 -6.58 10.51 -10.45
CA LYS A 2 -7.70 10.05 -9.60
C LYS A 2 -8.32 8.79 -10.22
N ILE A 3 -8.58 7.79 -9.39
CA ILE A 3 -9.30 6.57 -9.80
C ILE A 3 -10.39 6.24 -8.79
N ARG A 4 -11.34 5.40 -9.20
CA ARG A 4 -12.35 4.89 -8.27
C ARG A 4 -11.67 4.03 -7.22
N VAL A 5 -12.08 4.21 -5.98
CA VAL A 5 -11.59 3.42 -4.86
C VAL A 5 -11.90 1.92 -5.05
N SER A 6 -13.01 1.60 -5.74
CA SER A 6 -13.41 0.25 -6.13
C SER A 6 -12.44 -0.44 -7.10
N ASP A 7 -11.71 0.34 -7.90
CA ASP A 7 -10.87 -0.19 -8.97
C ASP A 7 -9.48 -0.60 -8.46
N ILE A 8 -9.15 -0.24 -7.21
CA ILE A 8 -7.88 -0.57 -6.57
C ILE A 8 -7.90 -2.02 -6.08
N LYS A 9 -7.07 -2.86 -6.70
CA LYS A 9 -6.93 -4.27 -6.38
C LYS A 9 -5.93 -4.46 -5.25
N VAL A 10 -6.34 -5.11 -4.16
CA VAL A 10 -5.45 -5.42 -3.05
C VAL A 10 -5.15 -6.93 -3.04
N LYS A 11 -3.89 -7.34 -3.28
CA LYS A 11 -3.44 -8.75 -3.30
C LYS A 11 -2.28 -8.97 -2.33
N ASN A 12 -2.22 -10.18 -1.74
CA ASN A 12 -1.14 -10.67 -0.87
C ASN A 12 -0.77 -9.72 0.29
N ARG A 13 -1.62 -9.67 1.31
CA ARG A 13 -1.42 -8.81 2.49
C ARG A 13 -0.45 -9.47 3.49
N ILE A 14 0.53 -8.69 3.95
CA ILE A 14 1.50 -9.05 5.00
C ILE A 14 0.92 -8.76 6.39
N ARG A 15 0.18 -7.65 6.54
CA ARG A 15 -0.39 -7.23 7.82
C ARG A 15 -1.65 -8.02 8.19
N LEU A 16 -1.60 -8.69 9.34
CA LEU A 16 -2.72 -9.40 9.94
C LEU A 16 -3.53 -8.51 10.88
N ASP A 17 -2.88 -7.58 11.57
CA ASP A 17 -3.53 -6.53 12.36
C ASP A 17 -3.30 -5.16 11.72
N ARG A 18 -4.38 -4.40 11.55
CA ARG A 18 -4.35 -3.08 10.90
C ARG A 18 -4.14 -1.96 11.92
N GLY A 19 -4.22 -2.28 13.21
CA GLY A 19 -4.22 -1.32 14.30
C GLY A 19 -5.39 -0.34 14.20
N ASP A 20 -5.43 0.63 15.11
CA ASP A 20 -6.44 1.68 15.07
C ASP A 20 -6.18 2.65 13.90
N ILE A 21 -7.13 2.73 12.97
CA ILE A 21 -7.10 3.62 11.80
C ILE A 21 -7.92 4.91 12.05
N SER A 22 -8.57 5.03 13.21
CA SER A 22 -9.50 6.12 13.53
C SER A 22 -8.82 7.49 13.50
N ALA A 23 -7.64 7.62 14.10
CA ALA A 23 -6.87 8.87 14.08
C ALA A 23 -6.45 9.27 12.65
N LEU A 24 -6.09 8.30 11.81
CA LEU A 24 -5.73 8.54 10.41
C LEU A 24 -6.97 8.96 9.60
N LYS A 25 -8.12 8.32 9.85
CA LYS A 25 -9.40 8.67 9.24
C LYS A 25 -9.83 10.10 9.58
N GLU A 26 -9.76 10.50 10.85
CA GLU A 26 -10.04 11.88 11.26
C GLU A 26 -9.10 12.88 10.60
N SER A 27 -7.80 12.56 10.53
CA SER A 27 -6.82 13.40 9.85
C SER A 27 -7.21 13.59 8.39
N ILE A 28 -7.46 12.50 7.65
CA ILE A 28 -7.87 12.55 6.24
C ILE A 28 -9.19 13.30 6.05
N HIS A 29 -10.14 13.16 6.98
CA HIS A 29 -11.39 13.90 6.93
C HIS A 29 -11.20 15.42 7.10
N ARG A 30 -10.31 15.83 8.02
CA ARG A 30 -10.05 17.26 8.31
C ARG A 30 -9.18 17.95 7.27
N ILE A 31 -8.10 17.31 6.82
CA ILE A 31 -7.07 17.95 6.00
C ILE A 31 -6.95 17.35 4.59
N GLY A 32 -7.68 16.27 4.30
CA GLY A 32 -7.56 15.52 3.06
C GLY A 32 -6.41 14.51 3.07
N LEU A 33 -6.25 13.82 1.94
CA LEU A 33 -5.20 12.82 1.77
C LEU A 33 -3.88 13.49 1.40
N LEU A 34 -3.01 13.74 2.39
CA LEU A 34 -1.70 14.39 2.16
C LEU A 34 -0.72 13.52 1.36
N HIS A 35 -0.75 12.21 1.57
CA HIS A 35 0.15 11.28 0.90
C HIS A 35 -0.63 10.38 -0.05
N PRO A 36 -0.30 10.35 -1.34
CA PRO A 36 -1.06 9.59 -2.33
C PRO A 36 -0.91 8.08 -2.10
N ILE A 37 -1.95 7.34 -2.48
CA ILE A 37 -1.91 5.87 -2.53
C ILE A 37 -1.09 5.47 -3.76
N ILE A 38 -0.21 4.47 -3.62
CA ILE A 38 0.68 4.06 -4.70
C ILE A 38 0.14 2.77 -5.32
N ILE A 39 -0.03 2.76 -6.64
CA ILE A 39 -0.54 1.61 -7.40
C ILE A 39 0.35 1.30 -8.61
N ASP A 40 0.26 0.06 -9.11
CA ASP A 40 0.84 -0.32 -10.40
C ASP A 40 -0.08 0.06 -11.59
N LEU A 41 0.38 -0.18 -12.81
CA LEU A 41 -0.40 0.05 -14.04
C LEU A 41 -1.67 -0.82 -14.14
N ASP A 42 -1.79 -1.91 -13.38
CA ASP A 42 -2.96 -2.79 -13.31
C ASP A 42 -3.94 -2.40 -12.18
N ASN A 43 -3.73 -1.23 -11.56
CA ASN A 43 -4.40 -0.73 -10.37
C ASN A 43 -4.20 -1.59 -9.12
N LYS A 44 -3.12 -2.38 -9.03
CA LYS A 44 -2.79 -3.11 -7.81
C LYS A 44 -2.13 -2.18 -6.80
N LEU A 45 -2.60 -2.24 -5.56
CA LEU A 45 -2.01 -1.50 -4.45
C LEU A 45 -0.56 -1.93 -4.22
N ILE A 46 0.36 -0.98 -4.31
CA ILE A 46 1.77 -1.13 -3.92
C ILE A 46 1.95 -0.66 -2.48
N ALA A 47 1.44 0.54 -2.15
CA ALA A 47 1.58 1.13 -0.82
C ALA A 47 0.41 2.04 -0.44
N GLY A 48 0.21 2.24 0.86
CA GLY A 48 -0.85 3.11 1.39
C GLY A 48 -2.15 2.40 1.78
N GLU A 49 -2.09 1.13 2.17
CA GLU A 49 -3.26 0.32 2.55
C GLU A 49 -4.14 0.99 3.63
N ARG A 50 -3.54 1.45 4.74
CA ARG A 50 -4.31 2.11 5.82
C ARG A 50 -5.04 3.37 5.34
N ARG A 51 -4.44 4.10 4.40
CA ARG A 51 -5.05 5.28 3.77
C ARG A 51 -6.19 4.86 2.85
N LEU A 52 -6.01 3.81 2.05
CA LEU A 52 -7.05 3.25 1.20
C LEU A 52 -8.27 2.80 2.01
N GLU A 53 -8.06 2.14 3.14
CA GLU A 53 -9.14 1.70 4.02
C GLU A 53 -9.82 2.90 4.70
N ALA A 54 -9.06 3.89 5.18
CA ALA A 54 -9.65 5.11 5.75
C ALA A 54 -10.53 5.85 4.74
N VAL A 55 -10.11 6.01 3.48
CA VAL A 55 -10.95 6.67 2.46
C VAL A 55 -12.15 5.81 2.07
N LYS A 56 -12.06 4.48 2.13
CA LYS A 56 -13.22 3.57 1.96
C LYS A 56 -14.24 3.76 3.07
N GLU A 57 -13.80 3.80 4.32
CA GLU A 57 -14.68 4.03 5.47
C GLU A 57 -15.31 5.42 5.45
N LEU A 58 -14.60 6.43 4.93
CA LEU A 58 -15.13 7.78 4.73
C LEU A 58 -16.11 7.87 3.54
N GLY A 59 -16.32 6.80 2.78
CA GLY A 59 -17.24 6.77 1.65
C GLY A 59 -16.74 7.53 0.42
N TRP A 60 -15.43 7.71 0.25
CA TRP A 60 -14.89 8.39 -0.93
C TRP A 60 -15.05 7.49 -2.17
N GLU A 61 -15.68 8.02 -3.22
CA GLU A 61 -15.79 7.30 -4.49
C GLU A 61 -14.48 7.28 -5.26
N HIS A 62 -13.73 8.38 -5.21
CA HIS A 62 -12.49 8.58 -5.95
C HIS A 62 -11.36 8.99 -5.01
N VAL A 63 -10.16 8.49 -5.28
CA VAL A 63 -8.97 8.83 -4.50
C VAL A 63 -7.81 9.19 -5.40
N GLU A 64 -6.96 10.10 -4.92
CA GLU A 64 -5.73 10.44 -5.61
C GLU A 64 -4.67 9.34 -5.42
N VAL A 65 -4.14 8.89 -6.54
CA VAL A 65 -3.13 7.84 -6.64
C VAL A 65 -1.92 8.31 -7.43
N LYS A 66 -0.77 7.75 -7.05
CA LYS A 66 0.47 7.77 -7.83
C LYS A 66 0.62 6.41 -8.49
N VAL A 67 0.62 6.39 -9.81
CA VAL A 67 0.88 5.17 -10.58
C VAL A 67 2.38 5.04 -10.76
N VAL A 68 2.91 3.86 -10.46
CA VAL A 68 4.30 3.51 -10.73
C VAL A 68 4.32 2.44 -11.82
N ASP A 69 5.04 2.73 -12.91
CA ASP A 69 5.29 1.76 -13.96
C ASP A 69 6.36 0.77 -13.48
N VAL A 70 5.91 -0.30 -12.83
CA VAL A 70 6.75 -1.44 -12.43
C VAL A 70 6.99 -2.39 -13.62
N LYS A 71 7.55 -1.86 -14.72
CA LYS A 71 8.06 -2.67 -15.83
C LYS A 71 9.29 -3.49 -15.45
N ASN A 72 10.07 -3.05 -14.47
CA ASN A 72 11.22 -3.76 -13.95
C ASN A 72 10.96 -4.26 -12.52
N LYS A 73 11.02 -5.60 -12.33
CA LYS A 73 10.98 -6.24 -10.99
C LYS A 73 11.99 -5.62 -10.00
N LYS A 74 13.11 -5.07 -10.50
CA LYS A 74 14.11 -4.36 -9.68
C LYS A 74 13.57 -3.09 -9.04
N ASP A 75 12.85 -2.24 -9.78
CA ASP A 75 12.32 -0.99 -9.24
C ASP A 75 11.20 -1.27 -8.23
N ARG A 76 10.45 -2.36 -8.43
CA ARG A 76 9.47 -2.86 -7.45
C ARG A 76 10.13 -3.21 -6.11
N ILE A 77 11.22 -3.97 -6.15
CA ILE A 77 11.96 -4.38 -4.95
C ILE A 77 12.64 -3.16 -4.30
N LEU A 78 13.15 -2.22 -5.09
CA LEU A 78 13.81 -1.02 -4.57
C LEU A 78 12.83 -0.10 -3.83
N ILE A 79 11.63 0.13 -4.39
CA ILE A 79 10.59 0.95 -3.77
C ILE A 79 10.03 0.28 -2.51
N GLU A 80 9.85 -1.05 -2.54
CA GLU A 80 9.39 -1.83 -1.39
C GLU A 80 10.44 -1.87 -0.27
N ALA A 81 11.73 -1.94 -0.61
CA ALA A 81 12.84 -1.86 0.35
C ALA A 81 13.02 -0.45 0.93
N ASP A 82 12.88 0.60 0.13
CA ASP A 82 13.00 2.00 0.57
C ASP A 82 11.85 2.39 1.52
N GLU A 83 10.62 1.93 1.24
CA GLU A 83 9.48 2.13 2.15
C GLU A 83 9.62 1.32 3.46
N ASN A 84 10.21 0.11 3.39
CA ASN A 84 10.43 -0.74 4.56
C ASN A 84 11.58 -0.26 5.45
N THR A 85 12.65 0.33 4.88
CA THR A 85 13.78 0.88 5.66
C THR A 85 13.34 2.09 6.48
N SER A 86 12.29 2.78 6.04
CA SER A 86 11.67 3.90 6.76
C SER A 86 10.63 3.48 7.81
N ARG A 87 10.31 2.19 7.96
CA ARG A 87 9.41 1.67 9.00
C ARG A 87 10.17 0.87 10.04
N LEU A 88 10.57 1.58 11.09
CA LEU A 88 11.22 1.05 12.29
C LEU A 88 10.31 0.20 13.21
N ASP A 89 9.16 -0.29 12.76
CA ASP A 89 8.21 -1.06 13.59
C ASP A 89 7.54 -2.20 12.80
N PHE A 90 8.34 -3.13 12.26
CA PHE A 90 7.80 -4.42 11.87
C PHE A 90 8.10 -5.45 12.96
N THR A 91 7.07 -6.19 13.35
CA THR A 91 7.23 -7.36 14.21
C THR A 91 7.99 -8.47 13.47
N ASN A 92 8.61 -9.40 14.23
CA ASN A 92 9.38 -10.50 13.63
C ASN A 92 8.56 -11.35 12.64
N GLU A 93 7.25 -11.47 12.84
CA GLU A 93 6.34 -12.20 11.93
C GLU A 93 6.11 -11.46 10.60
N GLU A 94 5.97 -10.13 10.64
CA GLU A 94 5.80 -9.31 9.44
C GLU A 94 7.08 -9.28 8.59
N LEU A 95 8.24 -9.27 9.24
CA LEU A 95 9.55 -9.41 8.57
C LEU A 95 9.67 -10.77 7.87
N GLN A 96 9.25 -11.85 8.51
CA GLN A 96 9.31 -13.19 7.92
C GLN A 96 8.41 -13.30 6.68
N ARG A 97 7.18 -12.78 6.77
CA ARG A 97 6.22 -12.81 5.67
C ARG A 97 6.59 -11.88 4.50
N SER A 98 7.26 -10.76 4.79
CA SER A 98 7.90 -9.91 3.77
C SER A 98 8.96 -10.69 2.99
N LYS A 99 9.86 -11.40 3.70
CA LYS A 99 10.88 -12.26 3.07
C LYS A 99 10.27 -13.35 2.19
N GLU A 100 9.22 -14.02 2.67
CA GLU A 100 8.54 -15.08 1.91
C GLU A 100 7.88 -14.57 0.61
N LEU A 101 7.30 -13.36 0.64
CA LEU A 101 6.72 -12.76 -0.56
C LEU A 101 7.81 -12.34 -1.55
N ILE A 102 8.89 -11.72 -1.08
CA ILE A 102 10.06 -11.37 -1.90
C ILE A 102 10.62 -12.63 -2.58
N GLU A 103 10.74 -13.74 -1.85
CA GLU A 103 11.23 -15.01 -2.39
C GLU A 103 10.25 -15.60 -3.42
N ARG A 104 8.94 -15.56 -3.15
CA ARG A 104 7.91 -16.04 -4.09
C ARG A 104 7.90 -15.26 -5.41
N TYR A 105 8.06 -13.94 -5.35
CA TYR A 105 8.15 -13.10 -6.55
C TYR A 105 9.49 -13.26 -7.28
N SER A 106 10.55 -13.67 -6.57
CA SER A 106 11.87 -13.98 -7.15
C SER A 106 11.92 -15.35 -7.85
N LYS A 107 11.16 -16.35 -7.38
CA LYS A 107 11.13 -17.71 -7.96
C LYS A 107 10.16 -17.91 -9.12
N THR A 108 9.25 -16.98 -9.35
CA THR A 108 8.35 -17.04 -10.53
C THR A 108 9.07 -16.39 -11.71
N ASN A 109 9.88 -17.21 -12.40
CA ASN A 109 10.65 -16.88 -13.59
C ASN A 109 9.78 -17.06 -14.85
#